data_AF-A0A371JNT9-F1
#
_entry.id   AF-A0A371JNT9-F1
#
_cell.length_a   1.000
_cell.length_b   1.000
_cell.length_c   1.000
_cell.angle_alpha   90.00
_cell.angle_beta   90.00
_cell.angle_gamma   90.00
#
_symmetry.space_group_name_H-M   'P 1'
#
loop_
_entity.id
_entity.type
_entity.pdbx_description
1 polymer ?
#
loop_
_entity_poly.entity_id
_entity_poly.type
_entity_poly.pdbx_seq_one_letter_code
_entity_poly.pdbx_strand_id
1 'polypeptide(L)'
;MSKQNFIHRIRTSIKDQGEGETIKSPFGTFLVLFSGIVLYADKIVDYWNIPITYEFQYYNNAEVFIWVCSATVSPLLLIAGYWFRPKSWALASPLAAYSVQMMYIWRDEKWIQRDYFWHHTIAFMIGFLLLILLIKWATSRKSKSFYIKTIRSFVSFVMEETEQKDYIKKEKKKEYNKRTVELVDKAVGNE
;
A
#
# COMPACT_ATOMS: atom_id res chain seq x y z
N MET A 1 -14.01 -38.73 -5.42
CA MET A 1 -14.31 -37.52 -4.63
C MET A 1 -15.41 -36.75 -5.35
N SER A 2 -16.60 -36.59 -4.76
CA SER A 2 -17.77 -36.01 -5.44
C SER A 2 -17.59 -34.49 -5.67
N LYS A 3 -17.96 -33.99 -6.86
CA LYS A 3 -17.97 -32.57 -7.24
C LYS A 3 -18.67 -31.67 -6.20
N GLN A 4 -19.68 -32.20 -5.51
CA GLN A 4 -20.44 -31.46 -4.50
C GLN A 4 -19.62 -31.20 -3.22
N ASN A 5 -18.76 -32.15 -2.80
CA ASN A 5 -17.90 -31.96 -1.64
C ASN A 5 -16.79 -30.92 -1.88
N PHE A 6 -16.34 -30.77 -3.13
CA PHE A 6 -15.35 -29.75 -3.51
C PHE A 6 -15.97 -28.34 -3.49
N ILE A 7 -17.17 -28.18 -4.05
CA ILE A 7 -17.88 -26.89 -4.09
C ILE A 7 -18.25 -26.44 -2.67
N HIS A 8 -18.67 -27.36 -1.80
CA HIS A 8 -19.00 -27.02 -0.42
C HIS A 8 -17.77 -26.52 0.36
N ARG A 9 -16.61 -27.18 0.21
CA ARG A 9 -15.35 -26.75 0.86
C ARG A 9 -14.87 -25.39 0.38
N ILE A 10 -15.00 -25.09 -0.91
CA ILE A 10 -14.66 -23.76 -1.45
C ILE A 10 -15.57 -22.70 -0.84
N ARG A 11 -16.88 -22.97 -0.76
CA ARG A 11 -17.86 -22.01 -0.24
C ARG A 11 -17.67 -21.73 1.26
N THR A 12 -17.31 -22.73 2.05
CA THR A 12 -16.99 -22.54 3.49
C THR A 12 -15.67 -21.77 3.68
N SER A 13 -14.62 -22.07 2.90
CA SER A 13 -13.36 -21.29 2.97
C SER A 13 -13.51 -19.84 2.54
N ILE A 14 -14.38 -19.53 1.57
CA ILE A 14 -14.68 -18.15 1.16
C ILE A 14 -15.44 -17.40 2.27
N LYS A 15 -16.36 -18.07 2.96
CA LYS A 15 -17.18 -17.45 4.02
C LYS A 15 -16.35 -17.15 5.27
N ASP A 16 -15.47 -18.07 5.67
CA ASP A 16 -14.55 -17.86 6.81
C ASP A 16 -13.48 -16.80 6.53
N GLN A 17 -13.04 -16.65 5.27
CA GLN A 17 -12.16 -15.54 4.87
C GLN A 17 -12.87 -14.18 4.98
N GLY A 18 -14.17 -14.10 4.70
CA GLY A 18 -14.94 -12.86 4.79
C GLY A 18 -15.11 -12.35 6.23
N GLU A 19 -15.46 -13.21 7.19
CA GLU A 19 -15.67 -12.80 8.59
C GLU A 19 -14.35 -12.40 9.28
N GLY A 20 -13.26 -13.13 9.01
CA GLY A 20 -11.93 -12.78 9.53
C GLY A 20 -11.37 -11.48 8.96
N GLU A 21 -11.74 -11.10 7.74
CA GLU A 21 -11.36 -9.80 7.15
C GLU A 21 -12.18 -8.63 7.72
N THR A 22 -13.42 -8.89 8.15
CA THR A 22 -14.34 -7.85 8.63
C THR A 22 -13.91 -7.24 9.97
N ILE A 23 -13.32 -8.02 10.88
CA ILE A 23 -12.86 -7.56 12.21
C ILE A 23 -11.44 -6.99 12.16
N LYS A 24 -10.59 -7.48 11.25
CA LYS A 24 -9.20 -7.00 11.12
C LYS A 24 -9.16 -5.56 10.62
N SER A 25 -10.05 -5.19 9.70
CA SER A 25 -10.02 -3.85 9.10
C SER A 25 -10.28 -2.69 10.07
N PRO A 26 -11.28 -2.74 10.99
CA PRO A 26 -11.47 -1.72 12.02
C PRO A 26 -10.28 -1.59 12.97
N PHE A 27 -9.71 -2.71 13.43
CA PHE A 27 -8.57 -2.70 14.34
C PHE A 27 -7.32 -2.11 13.68
N GLY A 28 -7.02 -2.51 12.44
CA GLY A 28 -5.95 -1.90 11.65
C GLY A 28 -6.16 -0.40 11.42
N THR A 29 -7.40 0.00 11.12
CA THR A 29 -7.77 1.42 10.95
C THR A 29 -7.51 2.22 12.22
N PHE A 30 -7.89 1.68 13.38
CA PHE A 30 -7.61 2.31 14.67
C PHE A 30 -6.11 2.47 14.90
N LEU A 31 -5.30 1.42 14.70
CA LEU A 31 -3.85 1.49 14.89
C LEU A 31 -3.18 2.54 14.00
N VAL A 32 -3.60 2.65 12.73
CA VAL A 32 -3.06 3.63 11.78
C VAL A 32 -3.46 5.07 12.15
N LEU A 33 -4.69 5.29 12.62
CA LEU A 33 -5.08 6.62 13.11
C LEU A 33 -4.32 6.97 14.40
N PHE A 34 -4.21 5.98 15.29
CA PHE A 34 -3.51 6.14 16.56
C PHE A 34 -2.03 6.43 16.37
N SER A 35 -1.37 5.84 15.36
CA SER A 35 0.02 6.16 15.05
C SER A 35 0.22 7.64 14.71
N GLY A 36 -0.71 8.26 13.98
CA GLY A 36 -0.67 9.69 13.67
C GLY A 36 -0.81 10.56 14.93
N ILE A 37 -1.68 10.16 15.87
CA ILE A 37 -1.89 10.86 17.14
C ILE A 37 -0.65 10.74 18.05
N VAL A 38 -0.10 9.53 18.18
CA VAL A 38 1.08 9.26 19.01
C VAL A 38 2.24 10.18 18.62
N LEU A 39 2.40 10.48 17.33
CA LEU A 39 3.45 11.37 16.82
C LEU A 39 3.43 12.77 17.46
N TYR A 40 2.27 13.22 17.94
CA TYR A 40 2.06 14.52 18.60
C TYR A 40 1.93 14.41 20.13
N ALA A 41 2.33 13.28 20.73
CA ALA A 41 2.23 13.08 22.17
C ALA A 41 2.98 14.16 22.98
N ASP A 42 4.09 14.68 22.46
CA ASP A 42 4.84 15.80 23.05
C ASP A 42 3.97 17.06 23.17
N LYS A 43 3.24 17.40 22.09
CA LYS A 43 2.34 18.56 22.07
C LYS A 43 1.09 18.38 22.93
N ILE A 44 0.63 17.14 23.11
CA ILE A 44 -0.45 16.85 24.06
C ILE A 44 0.05 17.13 25.48
N VAL A 45 1.23 16.64 25.84
CA VAL A 45 1.82 16.87 27.17
C VAL A 45 2.02 18.37 27.45
N ASP A 46 2.52 19.11 26.47
CA ASP A 46 2.70 20.58 26.54
C ASP A 46 1.34 21.31 26.67
N TYR A 47 0.36 20.97 25.83
CA TYR A 47 -0.97 21.60 25.84
C TYR A 47 -1.70 21.45 27.19
N TRP A 48 -1.56 20.29 27.84
CA TRP A 48 -2.16 20.02 29.15
C TRP A 48 -1.27 20.47 30.32
N ASN A 49 -0.12 21.09 30.06
CA ASN A 49 0.87 21.52 31.06
C ASN A 49 1.21 20.41 32.07
N ILE A 50 1.37 19.18 31.61
CA ILE A 50 1.68 18.05 32.49
C ILE A 50 3.11 18.23 33.03
N PRO A 51 3.29 18.44 34.34
CA PRO A 51 4.62 18.70 34.89
C PRO A 51 5.41 17.40 34.94
N ILE A 52 6.40 17.26 34.04
CA ILE A 52 7.34 16.14 34.06
C ILE A 52 8.64 16.64 34.67
N THR A 53 8.84 16.35 35.96
CA THR A 53 10.03 16.75 36.73
C THR A 53 11.20 15.79 36.58
N TYR A 54 11.12 14.84 35.63
CA TYR A 54 12.15 13.84 35.44
C TYR A 54 13.25 14.37 34.52
N GLU A 55 14.48 14.44 35.01
CA GLU A 55 15.65 14.81 34.23
C GLU A 55 16.18 13.58 33.50
N PHE A 56 16.10 13.60 32.17
CA PHE A 56 16.66 12.55 31.33
C PHE A 56 18.12 12.87 31.02
N GLN A 57 19.07 12.01 31.42
CA GLN A 57 20.51 12.25 31.23
C GLN A 57 20.94 12.51 29.77
N TYR A 58 20.21 11.94 28.80
CA TYR A 58 20.52 12.04 27.37
C TYR A 58 19.68 13.08 26.61
N TYR A 59 18.65 13.63 27.24
CA TYR A 59 17.69 14.52 26.57
C TYR A 59 17.54 15.82 27.35
N ASN A 60 17.60 16.94 26.63
CA ASN A 60 17.57 18.28 27.24
C ASN A 60 16.32 18.56 28.05
N ASN A 61 15.18 17.95 27.70
CA ASN A 61 13.93 18.05 28.45
C ASN A 61 13.02 16.84 28.16
N ALA A 62 11.96 16.68 28.95
CA ALA A 62 10.98 15.62 28.79
C ALA A 62 10.21 15.69 27.45
N GLU A 63 9.99 16.90 26.92
CA GLU A 63 9.32 17.11 25.63
C GLU A 63 10.10 16.45 24.48
N VAL A 64 11.42 16.69 24.41
CA VAL A 64 12.29 16.10 23.40
C VAL A 64 12.35 14.58 23.55
N PHE A 65 12.39 14.07 24.79
CA PHE A 65 12.34 12.62 25.03
C PHE A 65 11.05 12.01 24.47
N ILE A 66 9.89 12.58 24.82
CA ILE A 66 8.58 12.10 24.35
C ILE A 66 8.50 12.18 22.83
N TRP A 67 8.99 13.26 22.23
CA TRP A 67 9.03 13.45 20.78
C TRP A 67 9.89 12.38 20.08
N VAL A 68 11.06 12.04 20.62
CA VAL A 68 11.91 10.97 20.04
C VAL A 68 11.25 9.60 20.19
N CYS A 69 10.65 9.32 21.35
CA CYS A 69 9.91 8.09 21.57
C CYS A 69 8.71 7.98 20.62
N SER A 70 7.92 9.03 20.45
CA SER A 70 6.75 9.03 19.56
C SER A 70 7.15 8.90 18.10
N ALA A 71 8.24 9.57 17.66
CA ALA A 71 8.80 9.44 16.32
C ALA A 71 9.25 8.00 16.01
N THR A 72 9.60 7.21 17.02
CA THR A 72 10.00 5.80 16.88
C THR A 72 8.80 4.84 16.97
N VAL A 73 7.88 5.06 17.92
CA VAL A 73 6.71 4.20 18.13
C VAL A 73 5.68 4.35 17.02
N SER A 74 5.50 5.57 16.48
CA SER A 74 4.51 5.83 15.43
C SER A 74 4.74 4.99 14.15
N PRO A 75 5.94 4.91 13.55
CA PRO A 75 6.21 4.02 12.42
C PRO A 75 5.92 2.54 12.74
N LEU A 76 6.24 2.08 13.94
CA LEU A 76 6.00 0.69 14.36
C LEU A 76 4.50 0.38 14.42
N LEU A 77 3.70 1.30 14.99
CA LEU A 77 2.24 1.20 15.01
C LEU A 77 1.64 1.24 13.60
N LEU A 78 2.21 2.06 12.70
CA LEU A 78 1.76 2.16 11.32
C LEU A 78 2.00 0.85 10.56
N ILE A 79 3.18 0.24 10.70
CA ILE A 79 3.51 -1.07 10.09
C ILE A 79 2.60 -2.16 10.64
N ALA A 80 2.45 -2.23 11.97
CA ALA A 80 1.58 -3.20 12.62
C ALA A 80 0.12 -3.02 12.18
N GLY A 81 -0.39 -1.79 12.16
CA GLY A 81 -1.74 -1.47 11.71
C GLY A 81 -1.98 -1.82 10.25
N TYR A 82 -0.99 -1.58 9.38
CA TYR A 82 -1.08 -1.88 7.95
C TYR A 82 -1.25 -3.38 7.68
N TRP A 83 -0.65 -4.27 8.48
CA TRP A 83 -0.83 -5.72 8.37
C TRP A 83 -2.28 -6.18 8.55
N PHE A 84 -3.11 -5.39 9.25
CA PHE A 84 -4.52 -5.69 9.47
C PHE A 84 -5.45 -5.15 8.37
N ARG A 85 -4.90 -4.67 7.24
CA ARG A 85 -5.66 -4.12 6.09
C ARG A 85 -6.61 -2.97 6.52
N PRO A 86 -6.02 -1.85 7.01
CA PRO A 86 -6.79 -0.68 7.40
C PRO A 86 -7.57 -0.12 6.21
N LYS A 87 -8.64 0.64 6.48
CA LYS A 87 -9.32 1.38 5.42
C LYS A 87 -8.37 2.43 4.83
N SER A 88 -8.37 2.58 3.51
CA SER A 88 -7.41 3.46 2.80
C SER A 88 -7.43 4.92 3.28
N TRP A 89 -8.58 5.42 3.73
CA TRP A 89 -8.69 6.78 4.26
C TRP A 89 -7.94 6.97 5.59
N ALA A 90 -7.71 5.91 6.37
CA ALA A 90 -6.98 5.97 7.63
C ALA A 90 -5.54 6.44 7.42
N LEU A 91 -4.95 6.15 6.26
CA LEU A 91 -3.61 6.56 5.88
C LEU A 91 -3.47 8.09 5.73
N ALA A 92 -4.57 8.83 5.64
CA ALA A 92 -4.52 10.29 5.64
C ALA A 92 -3.97 10.86 6.95
N SER A 93 -4.23 10.21 8.09
CA SER A 93 -3.75 10.66 9.40
C SER A 93 -2.22 10.67 9.52
N PRO A 94 -1.50 9.54 9.33
CA PRO A 94 -0.05 9.57 9.36
C PRO A 94 0.53 10.40 8.21
N LEU A 95 -0.10 10.43 7.03
CA LEU A 95 0.35 11.30 5.95
C LEU A 95 0.36 12.77 6.37
N ALA A 96 -0.71 13.26 7.00
CA ALA A 96 -0.78 14.62 7.52
C ALA A 96 0.27 14.86 8.62
N ALA A 97 0.42 13.91 9.55
CA ALA A 97 1.37 14.00 10.66
C ALA A 97 2.83 14.12 10.17
N TYR A 98 3.24 13.25 9.25
CA TYR A 98 4.58 13.30 8.67
C TYR A 98 4.79 14.49 7.72
N SER A 99 3.73 14.97 7.04
CA SER A 99 3.81 16.20 6.25
C SER A 99 4.19 17.40 7.12
N VAL A 100 3.59 17.51 8.30
CA VAL A 100 3.94 18.53 9.29
C VAL A 100 5.38 18.36 9.78
N GLN A 101 5.83 17.14 10.09
CA GLN A 101 7.23 16.91 10.49
C GLN A 101 8.24 17.30 9.40
N MET A 102 7.98 16.93 8.14
CA MET A 102 8.81 17.37 7.01
C MET A 102 8.84 18.89 6.91
N MET A 103 7.72 19.54 7.21
CA MET A 103 7.66 21.00 7.20
C MET A 103 8.40 21.65 8.35
N TYR A 104 8.47 21.02 9.52
CA TYR A 104 9.35 21.47 10.60
C TYR A 104 10.83 21.38 10.20
N ILE A 105 11.24 20.35 9.45
CA ILE A 105 12.62 20.24 8.94
C ILE A 105 12.94 21.38 7.95
N TRP A 106 11.99 21.77 7.11
CA TRP A 106 12.14 22.86 6.15
C TRP A 106 11.77 24.24 6.69
N ARG A 107 11.32 24.32 7.94
CA ARG A 107 11.00 25.58 8.60
C ARG A 107 12.28 26.28 9.00
N ASP A 108 12.82 27.03 8.06
CA ASP A 108 13.73 28.12 8.39
C ASP A 108 12.88 29.30 8.88
N GLU A 109 13.13 29.74 10.12
CA GLU A 109 12.43 30.87 10.76
C GLU A 109 12.52 32.16 9.95
N LYS A 110 13.51 32.29 9.05
CA LYS A 110 13.63 33.44 8.14
C LYS A 110 12.62 33.44 6.99
N TRP A 111 12.17 32.29 6.52
CA TRP A 111 11.40 32.17 5.27
C TRP A 111 9.95 31.75 5.49
N ILE A 112 9.68 30.97 6.55
CA ILE A 112 8.33 30.47 6.85
C ILE A 112 7.83 31.13 8.13
N GLN A 113 7.19 32.30 7.97
CA GLN A 113 6.42 32.93 9.04
C GLN A 113 5.27 32.00 9.50
N ARG A 114 4.86 32.11 10.77
CA ARG A 114 3.83 31.24 11.38
C ARG A 114 2.56 31.10 10.54
N ASP A 115 2.15 32.17 9.86
CA ASP A 115 0.88 32.25 9.12
C ASP A 115 0.89 31.44 7.81
N TYR A 116 2.07 31.25 7.20
CA TYR A 116 2.22 30.51 5.95
C TYR A 116 2.55 29.04 6.15
N PHE A 117 2.85 28.61 7.38
CA PHE A 117 3.24 27.22 7.68
C PHE A 117 2.19 26.20 7.23
N TRP A 118 0.91 26.46 7.54
CA TRP A 118 -0.18 25.55 7.17
C TRP A 118 -0.40 25.50 5.65
N HIS A 119 -0.25 26.62 4.96
CA HIS A 119 -0.34 26.68 3.49
C HIS A 119 0.72 25.80 2.83
N HIS A 120 1.97 25.89 3.29
CA HIS A 120 3.07 25.07 2.78
C HIS A 120 2.86 23.58 3.11
N THR A 121 2.36 23.27 4.31
CA THR A 121 2.05 21.89 4.72
C THR A 121 0.98 21.26 3.83
N ILE A 122 -0.10 21.99 3.56
CA ILE A 122 -1.17 21.50 2.68
C ILE A 122 -0.65 21.33 1.25
N ALA A 123 0.13 22.29 0.74
CA ALA A 123 0.74 22.20 -0.59
C ALA A 123 1.67 20.98 -0.70
N PHE A 124 2.49 20.71 0.32
CA PHE A 124 3.35 19.54 0.40
C PHE A 124 2.52 18.24 0.38
N MET A 125 1.46 18.16 1.17
CA MET A 125 0.59 16.99 1.23
C MET A 125 -0.06 16.72 -0.15
N ILE A 126 -0.57 17.75 -0.83
CA ILE A 126 -1.13 17.63 -2.17
C ILE A 126 -0.05 17.18 -3.17
N GLY A 127 1.13 17.80 -3.14
CA GLY A 127 2.26 17.44 -4.01
C GLY A 127 2.69 15.98 -3.82
N PHE A 128 2.74 15.50 -2.58
CA PHE A 128 3.08 14.12 -2.26
C PHE A 128 2.01 13.13 -2.76
N LEU A 129 0.73 13.47 -2.61
CA LEU A 129 -0.36 12.67 -3.18
C LEU A 129 -0.27 12.60 -4.72
N LEU A 130 0.01 13.72 -5.38
CA LEU A 130 0.23 13.75 -6.83
C LEU A 130 1.42 12.88 -7.24
N LEU A 131 2.51 12.92 -6.49
CA LEU A 131 3.69 12.06 -6.73
C LEU A 131 3.32 10.57 -6.63
N ILE A 132 2.57 10.16 -5.61
CA ILE A 132 2.09 8.78 -5.48
C ILE A 132 1.23 8.38 -6.69
N LEU A 133 0.32 9.26 -7.12
CA LEU A 133 -0.53 9.01 -8.29
C LEU A 133 0.31 8.87 -9.57
N LEU A 134 1.34 9.71 -9.75
CA LEU A 134 2.27 9.64 -10.87
C LEU A 134 3.07 8.34 -10.87
N ILE A 135 3.58 7.91 -9.71
CA ILE A 135 4.30 6.62 -9.57
C ILE A 135 3.37 5.47 -9.92
N LYS A 136 2.13 5.47 -9.40
CA LYS A 136 1.13 4.44 -9.70
C LYS A 136 0.83 4.38 -11.20
N TRP A 137 0.64 5.55 -11.83
CA TRP A 137 0.43 5.66 -13.27
C TRP A 137 1.61 5.13 -14.08
N ALA A 138 2.85 5.50 -13.72
CA ALA A 138 4.06 5.02 -14.38
C ALA A 138 4.25 3.49 -14.27
N THR A 139 4.02 2.92 -13.07
CA THR A 139 4.20 1.49 -12.82
C THR A 139 3.11 0.64 -13.48
N SER A 140 1.85 1.11 -13.47
CA SER A 140 0.73 0.39 -14.09
C SER A 140 0.91 0.19 -15.61
N ARG A 141 1.57 1.12 -16.30
CA ARG A 141 1.89 0.99 -17.74
C ARG A 141 2.92 -0.09 -18.03
N LYS A 142 3.98 -0.20 -17.22
CA LYS A 142 5.06 -1.18 -17.41
C LYS A 142 4.61 -2.60 -17.12
N SER A 143 3.78 -2.77 -16.09
CA SER A 143 3.26 -4.05 -15.64
C SER A 143 2.46 -4.77 -16.74
N LYS A 144 1.49 -4.09 -17.36
CA LYS A 144 0.65 -4.68 -18.42
C LYS A 144 1.47 -5.18 -19.61
N SER A 145 2.41 -4.37 -20.11
CA SER A 145 3.27 -4.76 -21.23
C SER A 145 4.16 -5.96 -20.89
N PHE A 146 4.66 -6.04 -19.67
CA PHE A 146 5.47 -7.17 -19.21
C PHE A 146 4.67 -8.47 -19.16
N TYR A 147 3.47 -8.48 -18.56
CA TYR A 147 2.62 -9.67 -18.50
C TYR A 147 2.20 -10.17 -19.89
N ILE A 148 1.83 -9.26 -20.79
CA ILE A 148 1.47 -9.60 -22.18
C ILE A 148 2.64 -10.27 -22.89
N LYS A 149 3.86 -9.75 -22.70
CA LYS A 149 5.06 -10.31 -23.31
C LYS A 149 5.36 -11.71 -22.77
N THR A 150 5.23 -11.93 -21.47
CA THR A 150 5.44 -13.25 -20.84
C THR A 150 4.40 -14.27 -21.28
N ILE A 151 3.11 -13.90 -21.33
CA ILE A 151 2.03 -14.78 -21.80
C ILE A 151 2.28 -15.20 -23.26
N ARG A 152 2.60 -14.25 -24.13
CA ARG A 152 2.94 -14.55 -25.54
C ARG A 152 4.16 -15.46 -25.65
N SER A 153 5.21 -15.21 -24.86
CA SER A 153 6.42 -16.06 -24.86
C SER A 153 6.12 -17.49 -24.41
N PHE A 154 5.31 -17.67 -23.37
CA PHE A 154 4.93 -19.00 -22.88
C PHE A 154 4.08 -19.75 -23.91
N VAL A 155 3.13 -19.07 -24.55
CA VAL A 155 2.30 -19.69 -25.58
C VAL A 155 3.13 -20.09 -26.79
N SER A 156 4.05 -19.23 -27.26
CA SER A 156 4.97 -19.58 -28.34
C SER A 156 5.81 -20.82 -28.00
N PHE A 157 6.32 -20.91 -26.77
CA PHE A 157 7.06 -22.08 -26.30
C PHE A 157 6.20 -23.36 -26.33
N VAL A 158 4.96 -23.29 -25.84
CA VAL A 158 4.03 -24.44 -25.88
C VAL A 158 3.73 -24.84 -27.32
N MET A 159 3.54 -23.88 -28.23
CA MET A 159 3.30 -24.18 -29.65
C MET A 159 4.49 -24.88 -30.30
N GLU A 160 5.71 -24.42 -30.02
CA GLU A 160 6.96 -25.00 -30.53
C GLU A 160 7.17 -26.43 -30.00
N GLU A 161 6.97 -26.65 -28.71
CA GLU A 161 7.07 -27.98 -28.08
C GLU A 161 6.01 -28.95 -28.65
N THR A 162 4.80 -28.44 -28.88
CA THR A 162 3.70 -29.24 -29.46
C THR A 162 3.97 -29.62 -30.92
N GLU A 163 4.66 -28.74 -31.65
CA GLU A 163 5.11 -28.96 -33.01
C GLU A 163 6.25 -29.98 -33.09
N GLN A 164 7.24 -29.91 -32.20
CA GLN A 164 8.35 -30.87 -32.17
C GLN A 164 7.88 -32.30 -31.86
N LYS A 165 6.87 -32.47 -31.00
CA LYS A 165 6.35 -33.78 -30.59
C LYS A 165 5.24 -34.33 -31.49
N ASP A 166 4.93 -33.64 -32.59
CA ASP A 166 3.93 -34.01 -33.61
C ASP A 166 2.55 -34.35 -33.01
N TYR A 167 2.19 -33.70 -31.89
CA TYR A 167 0.89 -33.93 -31.21
C TYR A 167 -0.31 -33.46 -32.05
N ILE A 168 -0.07 -32.65 -33.08
CA ILE A 168 -1.10 -32.07 -33.95
C ILE A 168 -0.87 -32.55 -35.37
N LYS A 169 -1.90 -33.17 -35.95
CA LYS A 169 -1.90 -33.56 -37.37
C LYS A 169 -1.60 -32.35 -38.26
N LYS A 170 -0.67 -32.50 -39.20
CA LYS A 170 -0.22 -31.45 -40.14
C LYS A 170 -1.37 -30.69 -40.82
N GLU A 171 -2.47 -31.39 -41.12
CA GLU A 171 -3.69 -30.84 -41.74
C GLU A 171 -4.39 -29.78 -40.86
N LYS A 172 -4.37 -29.95 -39.53
CA LYS A 172 -5.05 -29.04 -38.57
C LYS A 172 -4.12 -28.01 -37.95
N LYS A 173 -2.83 -28.05 -38.28
CA LYS A 173 -1.79 -27.19 -37.70
C LYS A 173 -2.07 -25.69 -37.89
N LYS A 174 -2.47 -25.29 -39.11
CA LYS A 174 -2.81 -23.89 -39.41
C LYS A 174 -4.02 -23.41 -38.60
N GLU A 175 -5.03 -24.26 -38.45
CA GLU A 175 -6.24 -23.94 -37.69
C GLU A 175 -5.95 -23.84 -36.19
N TYR A 176 -5.15 -24.77 -35.65
CA TYR A 176 -4.71 -24.75 -34.25
C TYR A 176 -3.90 -23.49 -33.92
N ASN A 177 -2.94 -23.13 -34.77
CA ASN A 177 -2.11 -21.94 -34.54
C ASN A 177 -2.96 -20.66 -34.58
N LYS A 178 -3.86 -20.54 -35.56
CA LYS A 178 -4.78 -19.41 -35.67
C LYS A 178 -5.67 -19.30 -34.44
N ARG A 179 -6.28 -20.40 -34.00
CA ARG A 179 -7.17 -20.42 -32.84
C ARG A 179 -6.44 -20.11 -31.53
N THR A 180 -5.19 -20.55 -31.39
CA THR A 180 -4.37 -20.28 -30.21
C THR A 180 -4.02 -18.80 -30.12
N VAL A 181 -3.61 -18.17 -31.23
CA VAL A 181 -3.36 -16.72 -31.30
C VAL A 181 -4.63 -15.93 -31.00
N GLU A 182 -5.77 -16.31 -31.59
CA GLU A 182 -7.07 -15.67 -31.33
C GLU A 182 -7.48 -15.76 -29.85
N LEU A 183 -7.27 -16.91 -29.20
CA LEU A 183 -7.57 -17.08 -27.78
C LEU A 183 -6.65 -16.25 -26.89
N VAL A 184 -5.37 -16.12 -27.23
CA VAL A 184 -4.42 -15.25 -26.51
C VAL A 184 -4.78 -13.79 -26.68
N ASP A 185 -5.05 -13.34 -27.91
CA ASP A 185 -5.43 -11.94 -28.15
C ASP A 185 -6.79 -11.62 -27.52
N LYS A 186 -7.73 -12.56 -27.48
CA LYS A 186 -8.99 -12.41 -26.75
C LYS A 186 -8.79 -12.38 -25.23
N ALA A 187 -7.88 -13.18 -24.70
CA ALA A 187 -7.56 -13.19 -23.26
C ALA A 187 -6.80 -11.94 -22.83
N VAL A 188 -5.98 -11.36 -23.70
CA VAL A 188 -5.20 -10.14 -23.46
C VAL A 188 -6.00 -8.87 -23.76
N GLY A 189 -6.94 -8.93 -24.72
CA GLY A 189 -7.71 -7.78 -25.20
C GLY A 189 -9.06 -7.52 -24.52
N ASN A 190 -9.52 -8.42 -23.63
CA ASN A 190 -10.80 -8.30 -22.91
C ASN A 190 -10.70 -7.68 -21.49
N GLU A 191 -9.73 -6.78 -21.27
CA GLU A 191 -9.70 -5.91 -20.07
C GLU A 191 -9.62 -4.42 -20.42
#